data_AF-A0A6L4YQD8-F1
#
_entry.id   AF-A0A6L4YQD8-F1
#
_cell.length_a   1.000
_cell.length_b   1.000
_cell.length_c   1.000
_cell.angle_alpha   90.00
_cell.angle_beta   90.00
_cell.angle_gamma   90.00
#
_symmetry.space_group_name_H-M   'P 1'
#
loop_
_entity.id
_entity.type
_entity.pdbx_description
1 polymer ?
#
loop_
_entity_poly.entity_id
_entity_poly.type
_entity_poly.pdbx_seq_one_letter_code
_entity_poly.pdbx_strand_id
1 'polypeptide(L)'
;MIALPAGLGLHTPITAATTYRYARFEITANGGNATWLYLWELAIYVGATKYPTVTITGDTNPPPYVISSNGYYDASSRPYLVFNNTNTVAQHWTSPLGQTTGYVQIDFGTGNGIPLPTSFAVTADGTGASGTNRYPKNYQLKVSNDPNFITGVVSSTAVVNASFGSLTTNTHSF
;
A
#
# COMPACT_ATOMS: atom_id res chain seq x y z
N MET A 1 50.00 -11.44 -17.18
CA MET A 1 49.66 -10.77 -15.91
C MET A 1 48.38 -9.97 -16.18
N ILE A 2 47.22 -10.51 -15.79
CA ILE A 2 45.91 -9.90 -16.06
C ILE A 2 45.50 -9.12 -14.82
N ALA A 3 45.37 -7.80 -14.93
CA ALA A 3 44.84 -6.96 -13.86
C ALA A 3 43.33 -7.17 -13.74
N LEU A 4 42.85 -7.56 -12.56
CA LEU A 4 41.42 -7.60 -12.25
C LEU A 4 40.93 -6.17 -11.94
N PRO A 5 39.74 -5.76 -12.42
CA PRO A 5 39.24 -4.42 -12.20
C PRO A 5 38.86 -4.21 -10.72
N ALA A 6 39.39 -3.12 -10.15
CA ALA A 6 39.00 -2.63 -8.83
C ALA A 6 37.57 -2.07 -8.91
N GLY A 7 36.59 -2.81 -8.40
CA GLY A 7 35.20 -2.36 -8.48
C GLY A 7 34.17 -3.16 -7.70
N LEU A 8 34.55 -4.02 -6.76
CA LEU A 8 33.58 -4.51 -5.78
C LEU A 8 33.46 -3.45 -4.68
N GLY A 9 32.47 -2.57 -4.83
CA GLY A 9 32.02 -1.70 -3.75
C GLY A 9 31.73 -2.53 -2.52
N LEU A 10 32.30 -2.12 -1.39
CA LEU A 10 32.07 -2.73 -0.08
C LEU A 10 30.55 -2.76 0.15
N HIS A 11 29.95 -3.95 0.10
CA HIS A 11 28.56 -4.14 0.46
C HIS A 11 28.47 -4.07 1.98
N THR A 12 28.48 -2.84 2.52
CA THR A 12 28.19 -2.63 3.93
C THR A 12 26.86 -3.30 4.21
N PRO A 13 26.79 -4.29 5.14
CA PRO A 13 25.54 -4.89 5.50
C PRO A 13 24.60 -3.78 5.96
N ILE A 14 23.47 -3.62 5.26
CA ILE A 14 22.41 -2.73 5.74
C ILE A 14 21.90 -3.39 7.00
N THR A 15 22.26 -2.84 8.17
CA THR A 15 21.60 -3.18 9.41
C THR A 15 20.12 -2.94 9.20
N ALA A 16 19.31 -4.00 9.28
CA ALA A 16 17.88 -3.89 9.09
C ALA A 16 17.34 -2.85 10.09
N ALA A 17 16.68 -1.81 9.56
CA ALA A 17 16.04 -0.84 10.42
C ALA A 17 14.99 -1.54 11.27
N THR A 18 14.95 -1.25 12.57
CA THR A 18 13.94 -1.80 13.47
C THR A 18 12.57 -1.17 13.25
N THR A 19 12.52 0.00 12.61
CA THR A 19 11.30 0.74 12.28
C THR A 19 11.39 1.40 10.90
N TYR A 20 10.25 1.56 10.25
CA TYR A 20 10.08 2.11 8.91
C TYR A 20 9.10 3.28 8.91
N ARG A 21 9.51 4.42 8.34
CA ARG A 21 8.71 5.65 8.26
C ARG A 21 7.63 5.62 7.17
N TYR A 22 7.84 4.86 6.10
CA TYR A 22 6.91 4.80 4.98
C TYR A 22 6.39 3.39 4.79
N ALA A 23 5.10 3.25 4.54
CA ALA A 23 4.49 2.04 4.00
C ALA A 23 3.75 2.37 2.71
N ARG A 24 3.94 1.54 1.67
CA ARG A 24 3.32 1.71 0.35
C ARG A 24 2.67 0.40 -0.07
N PHE A 25 1.38 0.45 -0.35
CA PHE A 25 0.67 -0.63 -1.02
C PHE A 25 0.68 -0.35 -2.51
N GLU A 26 1.39 -1.18 -3.26
CA GLU A 26 1.59 -1.03 -4.69
C GLU A 26 0.87 -2.13 -5.45
N ILE A 27 0.06 -1.71 -6.43
CA ILE A 27 -0.76 -2.57 -7.28
C ILE A 27 -0.08 -2.65 -8.63
N THR A 28 0.32 -3.86 -9.02
CA THR A 28 1.04 -4.12 -10.27
C THR A 28 0.17 -4.74 -11.35
N ALA A 29 -1.04 -5.21 -11.00
CA ALA A 29 -2.04 -5.63 -11.96
C ALA A 29 -3.47 -5.45 -11.42
N ASN A 30 -4.38 -4.96 -12.27
CA ASN A 30 -5.82 -4.98 -12.04
C ASN A 30 -6.38 -6.39 -12.28
N GLY A 31 -7.25 -6.86 -11.39
CA GLY A 31 -7.91 -8.15 -11.51
C GLY A 31 -9.29 -8.10 -12.13
N GLY A 32 -9.84 -6.90 -12.29
CA GLY A 32 -11.14 -6.69 -12.89
C GLY A 32 -11.10 -6.27 -14.37
N ASN A 33 -12.29 -5.95 -14.88
CA ASN A 33 -12.53 -5.51 -16.26
C ASN A 33 -12.60 -3.97 -16.39
N ALA A 34 -12.37 -3.23 -15.31
CA ALA A 34 -12.37 -1.77 -15.32
C ALA A 34 -11.07 -1.15 -15.85
N THR A 35 -11.17 0.11 -16.28
CA THR A 35 -10.03 0.97 -16.65
C THR A 35 -9.47 1.77 -15.47
N TRP A 36 -9.91 1.49 -14.24
CA TRP A 36 -9.43 2.08 -12.99
C TRP A 36 -9.57 1.10 -11.81
N LEU A 37 -9.00 1.46 -10.66
CA LEU A 37 -8.92 0.65 -9.44
C LEU A 37 -9.70 1.29 -8.29
N TYR A 38 -10.26 0.48 -7.39
CA TYR A 38 -10.80 0.89 -6.09
C TYR A 38 -10.08 0.21 -4.93
N LEU A 39 -9.74 1.00 -3.92
CA LEU A 39 -9.32 0.52 -2.60
C LEU A 39 -10.20 1.15 -1.54
N TRP A 40 -10.90 0.34 -0.76
CA TRP A 40 -11.80 0.84 0.29
C TRP A 40 -11.04 1.03 1.60
N GLU A 41 -10.27 0.03 2.00
CA GLU A 41 -9.54 0.05 3.27
C GLU A 41 -8.24 -0.77 3.14
N LEU A 42 -7.17 -0.28 3.73
CA LEU A 42 -5.91 -0.99 3.96
C LEU A 42 -5.58 -0.95 5.45
N ALA A 43 -5.50 -2.12 6.05
CA ALA A 43 -5.00 -2.31 7.40
C ALA A 43 -3.61 -2.91 7.35
N ILE A 44 -2.64 -2.28 8.02
CA ILE A 44 -1.28 -2.82 8.18
C ILE A 44 -1.14 -3.31 9.62
N TYR A 45 -0.59 -4.50 9.84
CA TYR A 45 -0.49 -5.10 11.16
C TYR A 45 0.96 -5.40 11.55
N VAL A 46 1.28 -5.11 12.82
CA VAL A 46 2.47 -5.59 13.52
C VAL A 46 2.00 -6.41 14.71
N GLY A 47 2.12 -7.73 14.64
CA GLY A 47 1.43 -8.64 15.54
C GLY A 47 -0.08 -8.42 15.46
N ALA A 48 -0.70 -8.10 16.60
CA ALA A 48 -2.14 -7.81 16.68
C ALA A 48 -2.48 -6.31 16.51
N THR A 49 -1.49 -5.43 16.43
CA THR A 49 -1.71 -3.98 16.38
C THR A 49 -1.90 -3.51 14.95
N LYS A 50 -3.04 -2.86 14.66
CA LYS A 50 -3.33 -2.19 13.39
C LYS A 50 -2.69 -0.80 13.32
N TYR A 51 -2.13 -0.46 12.17
CA TYR A 51 -1.57 0.86 11.85
C TYR A 51 -2.29 1.48 10.62
N PRO A 52 -2.49 2.82 10.61
CA PRO A 52 -2.28 3.73 11.74
C PRO A 52 -3.25 3.41 12.90
N THR A 53 -2.82 3.65 14.14
CA THR A 53 -3.63 3.39 15.35
C THR A 53 -4.70 4.44 15.60
N VAL A 54 -4.71 5.50 14.77
CA VAL A 54 -5.67 6.60 14.80
C VAL A 54 -6.47 6.61 13.51
N THR A 55 -7.67 7.19 13.57
CA THR A 55 -8.49 7.41 12.38
C THR A 55 -7.94 8.57 11.55
N ILE A 56 -7.57 8.29 10.30
CA ILE A 56 -7.16 9.31 9.34
C ILE A 56 -8.40 10.02 8.77
N THR A 57 -8.38 11.36 8.74
CA THR A 57 -9.52 12.19 8.28
C THR A 57 -9.15 13.15 7.15
N GLY A 58 -7.89 13.12 6.70
CA GLY A 58 -7.43 13.84 5.51
C GLY A 58 -6.02 13.41 5.11
N ASP A 59 -5.57 13.83 3.93
CA ASP A 59 -4.24 13.45 3.41
C ASP A 59 -3.08 13.94 4.30
N THR A 60 -3.32 14.89 5.20
CA THR A 60 -2.33 15.38 6.19
C THR A 60 -2.92 15.45 7.60
N ASN A 61 -4.00 14.72 7.89
CA ASN A 61 -4.71 14.80 9.17
C ASN A 61 -5.16 13.40 9.69
N PRO A 62 -4.87 13.06 10.95
CA PRO A 62 -4.12 13.83 11.94
C PRO A 62 -2.61 13.91 11.61
N PRO A 63 -1.91 15.00 11.98
CA PRO A 63 -0.45 14.97 12.04
C PRO A 63 0.00 13.88 13.02
N PRO A 64 1.16 13.24 12.80
CA PRO A 64 2.16 13.53 11.77
C PRO A 64 1.96 12.76 10.45
N TYR A 65 0.82 12.08 10.28
CA TYR A 65 0.57 11.21 9.14
C TYR A 65 0.36 12.01 7.86
N VAL A 66 1.02 11.59 6.77
CA VAL A 66 0.79 12.11 5.43
C VAL A 66 0.47 10.96 4.49
N ILE A 67 -0.70 11.01 3.86
CA ILE A 67 -1.16 10.02 2.89
C ILE A 67 -0.97 10.56 1.48
N SER A 68 -0.39 9.75 0.61
CA SER A 68 -0.19 10.07 -0.80
C SER A 68 -0.51 8.88 -1.71
N SER A 69 -0.60 9.15 -3.01
CA SER A 69 -0.80 8.16 -4.06
C SER A 69 -0.16 8.64 -5.36
N ASN A 70 -0.16 7.80 -6.39
CA ASN A 70 0.20 8.20 -7.76
C ASN A 70 -0.88 9.04 -8.48
N GLY A 71 -1.86 9.54 -7.74
CA GLY A 71 -2.99 10.31 -8.24
C GLY A 71 -4.32 9.74 -7.76
N TYR A 72 -5.40 10.47 -8.00
CA TYR A 72 -6.75 10.03 -7.72
C TYR A 72 -7.74 10.65 -8.71
N TYR A 73 -8.89 10.00 -8.88
CA TYR A 73 -9.91 10.42 -9.86
C TYR A 73 -10.51 11.80 -9.57
N ASP A 74 -10.97 12.03 -8.34
CA ASP A 74 -11.57 13.29 -7.91
C ASP A 74 -11.44 13.53 -6.39
N ALA A 75 -11.95 14.67 -5.91
CA ALA A 75 -11.88 15.04 -4.50
C ALA A 75 -12.64 14.09 -3.54
N SER A 76 -13.53 13.23 -4.05
CA SER A 76 -14.23 12.20 -3.27
C SER A 76 -13.45 10.89 -3.18
N SER A 77 -12.38 10.76 -3.97
CA SER A 77 -11.57 9.55 -4.13
C SER A 77 -10.17 9.66 -3.52
N ARG A 78 -10.00 10.51 -2.50
CA ARG A 78 -8.69 10.86 -1.94
C ARG A 78 -8.04 9.67 -1.23
N PRO A 79 -6.69 9.59 -1.24
CA PRO A 79 -5.99 8.40 -0.75
C PRO A 79 -6.13 8.18 0.75
N TYR A 80 -6.37 9.23 1.57
CA TYR A 80 -6.60 9.05 3.01
C TYR A 80 -7.79 8.14 3.34
N LEU A 81 -8.75 8.01 2.42
CA LEU A 81 -9.94 7.17 2.61
C LEU A 81 -9.57 5.69 2.80
N VAL A 82 -8.42 5.26 2.31
CA VAL A 82 -7.94 3.88 2.47
C VAL A 82 -7.46 3.60 3.91
N PHE A 83 -7.21 4.63 4.71
CA PHE A 83 -6.68 4.52 6.08
C PHE A 83 -7.62 5.14 7.12
N ASN A 84 -8.87 5.46 6.74
CA ASN A 84 -9.81 6.16 7.60
C ASN A 84 -10.64 5.21 8.50
N ASN A 85 -10.29 3.92 8.55
CA ASN A 85 -11.00 2.89 9.31
C ASN A 85 -12.48 2.75 8.92
N THR A 86 -12.88 3.18 7.72
CA THR A 86 -14.26 3.22 7.27
C THR A 86 -14.45 2.36 6.02
N ASN A 87 -14.96 1.14 6.21
CA ASN A 87 -15.13 0.18 5.14
C ASN A 87 -16.53 0.31 4.49
N THR A 88 -16.72 1.31 3.62
CA THR A 88 -17.99 1.51 2.90
C THR A 88 -17.76 1.86 1.42
N VAL A 89 -18.74 1.57 0.57
CA VAL A 89 -18.67 1.84 -0.88
C VAL A 89 -18.43 3.32 -1.24
N ALA A 90 -18.78 4.26 -0.36
CA ALA A 90 -18.62 5.70 -0.58
C ALA A 90 -17.28 6.25 -0.04
N GLN A 91 -16.47 5.41 0.62
CA GLN A 91 -15.21 5.81 1.25
C GLN A 91 -14.10 4.94 0.66
N HIS A 92 -13.58 5.36 -0.49
CA HIS A 92 -12.54 4.62 -1.19
C HIS A 92 -11.60 5.56 -1.93
N TRP A 93 -10.36 5.11 -2.12
CA TRP A 93 -9.50 5.70 -3.13
C TRP A 93 -9.83 5.11 -4.50
N THR A 94 -9.81 5.97 -5.51
CA THR A 94 -9.95 5.63 -6.92
C THR A 94 -8.72 6.10 -7.66
N SER A 95 -8.09 5.21 -8.43
CA SER A 95 -6.99 5.61 -9.32
C SER A 95 -7.47 6.60 -10.40
N PRO A 96 -6.57 7.41 -10.98
CA PRO A 96 -6.89 8.23 -12.15
C PRO A 96 -7.58 7.43 -13.27
N LEU A 97 -8.41 8.12 -14.06
CA LEU A 97 -9.10 7.54 -15.20
C LEU A 97 -8.09 6.90 -16.19
N GLY A 98 -8.30 5.63 -16.54
CA GLY A 98 -7.42 4.90 -17.46
C GLY A 98 -6.20 4.26 -16.79
N GLN A 99 -6.04 4.41 -15.47
CA GLN A 99 -4.92 3.86 -14.73
C GLN A 99 -5.30 2.59 -13.96
N THR A 100 -4.79 1.45 -14.40
CA THR A 100 -5.06 0.10 -13.84
C THR A 100 -3.98 -0.42 -12.91
N THR A 101 -2.98 0.39 -12.56
CA THR A 101 -1.90 0.11 -11.61
C THR A 101 -1.63 1.37 -10.79
N GLY A 102 -1.00 1.25 -9.62
CA GLY A 102 -0.73 2.43 -8.82
C GLY A 102 -0.33 2.12 -7.40
N TYR A 103 -0.34 3.14 -6.55
CA TYR A 103 -0.04 2.96 -5.14
C TYR A 103 -0.81 3.93 -4.25
N VAL A 104 -1.02 3.50 -3.02
CA VAL A 104 -1.31 4.38 -1.88
C VAL A 104 -0.18 4.23 -0.85
N GLN A 105 0.19 5.32 -0.21
CA GLN A 105 1.33 5.40 0.71
C GLN A 105 0.94 6.19 1.94
N ILE A 106 1.44 5.74 3.09
CA ILE A 106 1.44 6.49 4.34
C ILE A 106 2.88 6.81 4.74
N ASP A 107 3.16 8.09 4.99
CA ASP A 107 4.27 8.56 5.80
C ASP A 107 3.79 8.64 7.25
N PHE A 108 4.38 7.86 8.13
CA PHE A 108 4.07 7.86 9.54
C PHE A 108 4.64 9.09 10.26
N GLY A 109 5.52 9.85 9.63
CA GLY A 109 6.20 11.01 10.20
C GLY A 109 7.50 10.65 10.94
N THR A 110 8.36 11.66 11.14
CA THR A 110 9.62 11.49 11.88
C THR A 110 9.35 10.97 13.30
N GLY A 111 10.09 9.95 13.73
CA GLY A 111 9.98 9.37 15.08
C GLY A 111 8.76 8.46 15.30
N ASN A 112 7.90 8.29 14.29
CA ASN A 112 6.65 7.54 14.37
C ASN A 112 6.64 6.30 13.46
N GLY A 113 7.82 5.87 13.01
CA GLY A 113 7.95 4.69 12.15
C GLY A 113 7.37 3.43 12.81
N ILE A 114 6.88 2.52 11.98
CA ILE A 114 6.32 1.25 12.44
C ILE A 114 7.39 0.15 12.41
N PRO A 115 7.36 -0.85 13.30
CA PRO A 115 8.16 -2.05 13.12
C PRO A 115 7.83 -2.76 11.81
N LEU A 116 8.63 -3.76 11.44
CA LEU A 116 8.35 -4.58 10.25
C LEU A 116 6.91 -5.17 10.34
N PRO A 117 6.03 -4.89 9.35
CA PRO A 117 4.70 -5.47 9.32
C PRO A 117 4.75 -7.00 9.31
N THR A 118 3.87 -7.62 10.09
CA THR A 118 3.70 -9.08 10.14
C THR A 118 2.52 -9.55 9.29
N SER A 119 1.60 -8.65 8.95
CA SER A 119 0.51 -8.90 8.01
C SER A 119 -0.10 -7.60 7.48
N PHE A 120 -0.90 -7.70 6.43
CA PHE A 120 -1.79 -6.62 6.00
C PHE A 120 -3.11 -7.18 5.50
N ALA A 121 -4.14 -6.34 5.51
CA ALA A 121 -5.44 -6.65 4.97
C ALA A 121 -5.92 -5.54 4.04
N VAL A 122 -6.38 -5.92 2.85
CA VAL A 122 -6.93 -4.99 1.86
C VAL A 122 -8.38 -5.32 1.59
N THR A 123 -9.19 -4.27 1.43
CA THR A 123 -10.58 -4.36 0.99
C THR A 123 -10.76 -3.56 -0.28
N ALA A 124 -11.38 -4.17 -1.29
CA ALA A 124 -11.61 -3.59 -2.61
C ALA A 124 -12.93 -4.06 -3.21
N ASP A 125 -13.37 -3.39 -4.28
CA ASP A 125 -14.61 -3.73 -4.99
C ASP A 125 -14.43 -4.97 -5.87
N GLY A 126 -14.89 -6.12 -5.36
CA GLY A 126 -14.85 -7.43 -5.99
C GLY A 126 -15.89 -7.62 -7.10
N THR A 127 -17.05 -6.98 -6.95
CA THR A 127 -18.23 -7.09 -7.82
C THR A 127 -19.10 -5.87 -7.56
N GLY A 128 -18.83 -4.75 -8.24
CA GLY A 128 -19.68 -3.58 -8.10
C GLY A 128 -21.11 -3.93 -8.56
N ALA A 129 -22.11 -3.19 -8.07
CA ALA A 129 -23.52 -3.35 -8.49
C ALA A 129 -23.72 -3.28 -10.03
N SER A 130 -22.73 -2.78 -10.77
CA SER A 130 -22.69 -2.68 -12.22
C SER A 130 -22.05 -3.88 -12.96
N GLY A 131 -21.64 -4.96 -12.26
CA GLY A 131 -20.91 -6.07 -12.88
C GLY A 131 -19.49 -5.70 -13.32
N THR A 132 -18.97 -4.58 -12.81
CA THR A 132 -17.61 -4.10 -13.08
C THR A 132 -16.72 -4.42 -11.89
N ASN A 133 -15.61 -5.08 -12.16
CA ASN A 133 -14.62 -5.46 -11.15
C ASN A 133 -13.47 -4.45 -11.16
N ARG A 134 -13.05 -3.96 -9.98
CA ARG A 134 -12.04 -2.88 -9.83
C ARG A 134 -10.96 -3.21 -8.80
N TYR A 135 -10.77 -4.48 -8.48
CA TYR A 135 -9.87 -4.92 -7.41
C TYR A 135 -8.43 -5.16 -7.88
N PRO A 136 -7.43 -4.98 -7.00
CA PRO A 136 -6.07 -5.42 -7.25
C PRO A 136 -5.95 -6.94 -7.44
N LYS A 137 -5.24 -7.40 -8.49
CA LYS A 137 -4.87 -8.82 -8.69
C LYS A 137 -3.50 -9.15 -8.09
N ASN A 138 -2.52 -8.34 -8.48
CA ASN A 138 -1.15 -8.45 -8.04
C ASN A 138 -0.81 -7.19 -7.27
N TYR A 139 -0.27 -7.38 -6.06
CA TYR A 139 0.10 -6.28 -5.21
C TYR A 139 1.21 -6.67 -4.24
N GLN A 140 1.83 -5.64 -3.69
CA GLN A 140 2.86 -5.77 -2.67
C GLN A 140 2.74 -4.66 -1.64
N LEU A 141 2.97 -5.01 -0.37
CA LEU A 141 3.25 -4.02 0.66
C LEU A 141 4.76 -3.85 0.75
N LYS A 142 5.21 -2.60 0.60
CA LYS A 142 6.59 -2.19 0.79
C LYS A 142 6.69 -1.33 2.04
N VAL A 143 7.78 -1.47 2.79
CA VAL A 143 8.16 -0.51 3.83
C VAL A 143 9.56 0.04 3.59
N SER A 144 9.79 1.30 3.95
CA SER A 144 11.09 1.96 3.78
C SER A 144 11.26 3.15 4.73
N ASN A 145 12.50 3.62 4.88
CA ASN A 145 12.82 4.94 5.46
C ASN A 145 13.15 5.99 4.38
N ASP A 146 13.09 5.61 3.11
CA ASP A 146 13.20 6.49 1.94
C ASP A 146 11.81 6.68 1.31
N PRO A 147 11.33 7.92 1.13
CA PRO A 147 10.02 8.18 0.52
C PRO A 147 9.92 7.67 -0.92
N ASN A 148 11.06 7.45 -1.60
CA ASN A 148 11.11 6.97 -2.98
C ASN A 148 11.23 5.45 -3.08
N PHE A 149 11.43 4.74 -1.96
CA PHE A 149 11.59 3.28 -1.93
C PHE A 149 12.73 2.77 -2.85
N ILE A 150 13.85 3.51 -2.94
CA ILE A 150 14.99 3.11 -3.76
C ILE A 150 15.88 2.13 -2.99
N THR A 151 16.04 2.33 -1.69
CA THR A 151 16.91 1.53 -0.82
C THR A 151 16.18 0.99 0.40
N GLY A 152 16.67 -0.15 0.93
CA GLY A 152 16.18 -0.72 2.19
C GLY A 152 14.72 -1.19 2.17
N VAL A 153 14.18 -1.49 0.99
CA VAL A 153 12.80 -1.96 0.84
C VAL A 153 12.69 -3.39 1.34
N VAL A 154 11.82 -3.62 2.32
CA VAL A 154 11.30 -4.96 2.61
C VAL A 154 9.92 -5.05 1.98
N SER A 155 9.72 -6.09 1.16
CA SER A 155 8.48 -6.30 0.41
C SER A 155 7.94 -7.70 0.65
N SER A 156 6.65 -7.82 0.95
CA SER A 156 5.90 -9.04 0.65
C SER A 156 5.15 -8.88 -0.64
N THR A 157 5.24 -9.90 -1.49
CA THR A 157 4.37 -10.03 -2.65
C THR A 157 3.21 -10.96 -2.31
N ALA A 158 1.99 -10.50 -2.59
CA ALA A 158 0.82 -11.35 -2.60
C ALA A 158 0.28 -11.42 -4.02
N VAL A 159 0.15 -12.64 -4.54
CA VAL A 159 -0.57 -12.93 -5.79
C VAL A 159 -1.90 -13.52 -5.39
N VAL A 160 -3.00 -12.82 -5.65
CA VAL A 160 -4.32 -13.37 -5.36
C VAL A 160 -4.93 -13.95 -6.63
N ASN A 161 -4.99 -15.28 -6.69
CA ASN A 161 -5.87 -16.03 -7.58
C ASN A 161 -7.26 -16.18 -6.91
N ALA A 162 -7.98 -15.08 -6.69
CA ALA A 162 -9.34 -15.17 -6.18
C ALA A 162 -10.35 -14.78 -7.25
N SER A 163 -11.39 -15.61 -7.40
CA SER A 163 -12.67 -15.18 -7.94
C SER A 163 -13.37 -14.38 -6.85
N PHE A 164 -13.37 -13.06 -6.96
CA PHE A 164 -14.00 -12.20 -5.96
C PHE A 164 -15.50 -12.14 -6.22
N GLY A 165 -16.29 -12.57 -5.24
CA GLY A 165 -17.72 -12.32 -5.16
C GLY A 165 -18.00 -11.82 -3.75
N SER A 166 -18.51 -10.60 -3.61
CA SER A 166 -18.74 -9.89 -2.34
C SER A 166 -17.47 -9.45 -1.57
N LEU A 167 -17.67 -8.37 -0.80
CA LEU A 167 -16.70 -7.73 0.10
C LEU A 167 -15.85 -8.76 0.86
N THR A 168 -14.59 -8.91 0.47
CA THR A 168 -13.69 -9.87 1.10
C THR A 168 -12.43 -9.16 1.58
N THR A 169 -12.12 -9.33 2.85
CA THR A 169 -10.87 -8.89 3.46
C THR A 169 -9.82 -9.98 3.22
N ASN A 170 -8.80 -9.71 2.42
CA ASN A 170 -7.68 -10.64 2.25
C ASN A 170 -6.61 -10.34 3.30
N THR A 171 -6.45 -11.18 4.30
CA THR A 171 -5.34 -11.09 5.25
C THR A 171 -4.14 -11.89 4.73
N HIS A 172 -3.00 -11.22 4.57
CA HIS A 172 -1.73 -11.85 4.20
C HIS A 172 -0.75 -11.77 5.36
N SER A 173 -0.22 -12.91 5.80
CA SER A 173 0.89 -12.99 6.76
C SER A 173 2.22 -13.14 6.04
N PHE A 174 3.27 -12.53 6.60
CA PHE A 174 4.63 -12.54 6.08
C PHE A 174 5.42 -13.76 6.57
#